data_AF-A0A2L1UF70-F1
#
_entry.id   AF-A0A2L1UF70-F1
#
_cell.length_a   1.000
_cell.length_b   1.000
_cell.length_c   1.000
_cell.angle_alpha   90.00
_cell.angle_beta   90.00
_cell.angle_gamma   90.00
#
_symmetry.space_group_name_H-M   'P 1'
#
loop_
_entity.id
_entity.type
_entity.pdbx_description
1 polymer ?
#
loop_
_entity_poly.entity_id
_entity_poly.type
_entity_poly.pdbx_seq_one_letter_code
_entity_poly.pdbx_strand_id
1 'polypeptide(L)'
;MSDHHQPMPCPIKHFTNTEMIVREDILKKAKELAELLTTSREVQFYQKAERQIAKNEHVQSLISAIKKKQKEIVAFESFQNDKMVSKIEGEIEVLQDELDEIPIVSEFKQTQQDINYLLQLVMDVIKDTISEKINVESGA
;
A
#
# COMPACT_ATOMS: atom_id res chain seq x y z
N MET A 1 17.11 -58.05 -9.87
CA MET A 1 17.70 -56.78 -10.33
C MET A 1 16.70 -56.17 -11.30
N SER A 2 16.03 -55.05 -11.06
CA SER A 2 16.02 -54.13 -9.93
C SER A 2 14.66 -53.42 -9.98
N ASP A 3 13.96 -53.41 -8.85
CA ASP A 3 12.70 -52.67 -8.66
C ASP A 3 13.04 -51.17 -8.65
N HIS A 4 12.59 -50.42 -9.66
CA HIS A 4 12.78 -48.96 -9.71
C HIS A 4 11.64 -48.28 -8.94
N HIS A 5 11.84 -48.14 -7.63
CA HIS A 5 11.02 -47.33 -6.76
C HIS A 5 11.28 -45.84 -7.06
N GLN A 6 10.36 -45.17 -7.75
CA GLN A 6 10.39 -43.71 -7.88
C GLN A 6 10.00 -43.08 -6.53
N PRO A 7 10.81 -42.15 -5.97
CA PRO A 7 10.42 -41.45 -4.76
C PRO A 7 9.34 -40.41 -5.09
N MET A 8 8.19 -40.53 -4.46
CA MET A 8 7.14 -39.52 -4.48
C MET A 8 7.73 -38.19 -3.98
N PRO A 9 7.45 -37.03 -4.61
CA PRO A 9 7.89 -35.76 -4.08
C PRO A 9 7.17 -35.51 -2.75
N CYS A 10 7.93 -35.48 -1.65
CA CYS A 10 7.42 -35.00 -0.37
C CYS A 10 6.82 -33.60 -0.59
N PRO A 11 5.58 -33.33 -0.16
CA PRO A 11 5.07 -31.98 -0.16
C PRO A 11 5.81 -31.24 0.96
N ILE A 12 6.93 -30.62 0.62
CA ILE A 12 7.55 -29.62 1.48
C ILE A 12 6.51 -28.52 1.60
N LYS A 13 5.87 -28.44 2.77
CA LYS A 13 4.96 -27.35 3.09
C LYS A 13 5.77 -26.06 2.99
N HIS A 14 5.51 -25.28 1.94
CA HIS A 14 6.08 -23.94 1.80
C HIS A 14 5.35 -23.04 2.78
N PHE A 15 5.90 -22.88 3.98
CA PHE A 15 5.49 -21.85 4.90
C PHE A 15 5.96 -20.51 4.32
N THR A 16 5.06 -19.79 3.65
CA THR A 16 5.26 -18.34 3.45
C THR A 16 5.11 -17.65 4.80
N ASN A 17 5.76 -16.50 5.02
CA ASN A 17 5.71 -15.71 6.27
C ASN A 17 4.29 -15.34 6.79
N THR A 18 3.25 -15.76 6.08
CA THR A 18 1.81 -15.63 6.40
C THR A 18 1.33 -16.65 7.45
N GLU A 19 2.11 -17.70 7.77
CA GLU A 19 1.69 -18.72 8.76
C GLU A 19 2.11 -18.40 10.20
N MET A 20 1.86 -17.18 10.64
CA MET A 20 1.39 -17.02 12.01
C MET A 20 -0.11 -17.29 11.97
N ILE A 21 -0.60 -18.33 12.66
CA ILE A 21 -2.03 -18.42 12.98
C ILE A 21 -2.32 -17.24 13.91
N VAL A 22 -2.58 -16.06 13.33
CA VAL A 22 -3.10 -14.93 14.07
C VAL A 22 -4.45 -15.40 14.58
N ARG A 23 -4.55 -15.53 15.90
CA ARG A 23 -5.75 -16.06 16.53
C ARG A 23 -6.97 -15.25 16.06
N GLU A 24 -8.08 -15.95 15.84
CA GLU A 24 -9.30 -15.35 15.27
C GLU A 24 -9.81 -14.15 16.08
N ASP A 25 -9.60 -14.17 17.41
CA ASP A 25 -9.90 -13.07 18.32
C ASP A 25 -9.08 -11.79 18.03
N ILE A 26 -7.78 -11.92 17.73
CA ILE A 26 -6.91 -10.80 17.35
C ILE A 26 -7.39 -10.21 16.02
N LEU A 27 -7.68 -11.04 15.02
CA LEU A 27 -8.20 -10.57 13.73
C LEU A 27 -9.55 -9.86 13.89
N LYS A 28 -10.43 -10.39 14.74
CA LYS A 28 -11.71 -9.76 15.05
C LYS A 28 -11.51 -8.39 15.70
N LYS A 29 -10.62 -8.28 16.69
CA LYS A 29 -10.31 -7.00 17.35
C LYS A 29 -9.67 -5.99 16.40
N ALA A 30 -8.82 -6.42 15.49
CA ALA A 30 -8.25 -5.57 14.46
C ALA A 30 -9.33 -5.02 13.51
N LYS A 31 -10.32 -5.85 13.13
CA LYS A 31 -11.47 -5.40 12.32
C LYS A 31 -12.35 -4.41 13.07
N GLU A 32 -12.68 -4.68 14.34
CA GLU A 32 -13.44 -3.75 15.19
C GLU A 32 -12.72 -2.39 15.30
N LEU A 33 -11.39 -2.40 15.47
CA LEU A 33 -10.59 -1.18 15.47
C LEU A 33 -10.61 -0.47 14.13
N ALA A 34 -10.48 -1.19 13.02
CA ALA A 34 -10.58 -0.61 11.68
C ALA A 34 -11.94 0.06 11.44
N GLU A 35 -13.04 -0.59 11.85
CA GLU A 35 -14.39 -0.02 11.79
C GLU A 35 -14.48 1.27 12.60
N LEU A 36 -13.93 1.32 13.82
CA LEU A 36 -13.88 2.54 14.61
C LEU A 36 -13.08 3.65 13.93
N LEU A 37 -11.93 3.32 13.31
CA LEU A 37 -11.12 4.31 12.59
C LEU A 37 -11.88 4.91 11.40
N THR A 38 -12.82 4.20 10.79
CA THR A 38 -13.65 4.78 9.71
C THR A 38 -14.54 5.93 10.19
N THR A 39 -14.82 6.00 11.49
CA THR A 39 -15.59 7.10 12.10
C THR A 39 -14.74 8.34 12.36
N SER A 40 -13.41 8.23 12.26
CA SER A 40 -12.49 9.35 12.46
C SER A 40 -12.69 10.45 11.41
N ARG A 41 -12.33 11.68 11.79
CA ARG A 41 -12.43 12.84 10.91
C ARG A 41 -11.49 12.72 9.71
N GLU A 42 -10.30 12.19 9.94
CA GLU A 42 -9.24 11.97 8.97
C GLU A 42 -9.73 11.02 7.86
N VAL A 43 -10.37 9.90 8.24
CA VAL A 43 -10.94 8.97 7.25
C VAL A 43 -12.11 9.58 6.49
N GLN A 44 -12.98 10.35 7.15
CA GLN A 44 -14.08 11.04 6.47
C GLN A 44 -13.59 12.08 5.45
N PHE A 45 -12.54 12.85 5.79
CA PHE A 45 -11.93 13.82 4.88
C PHE A 45 -11.24 13.16 3.71
N TYR A 46 -10.47 12.10 3.94
CA TYR A 46 -9.89 11.31 2.86
C TYR A 46 -10.96 10.80 1.89
N GLN A 47 -12.04 10.18 2.39
CA GLN A 47 -13.11 9.69 1.54
C GLN A 47 -13.79 10.82 0.74
N LYS A 48 -13.89 12.03 1.32
CA LYS A 48 -14.44 13.19 0.62
C LYS A 48 -13.50 13.65 -0.49
N ALA A 49 -12.20 13.79 -0.22
CA ALA A 49 -11.19 14.16 -1.21
C ALA A 49 -11.10 13.10 -2.32
N GLU A 50 -11.09 11.81 -1.97
CA GLU A 50 -11.11 10.68 -2.92
C GLU A 50 -12.30 10.77 -3.88
N ARG A 51 -13.51 11.04 -3.36
CA ARG A 51 -14.70 11.23 -4.21
C ARG A 51 -14.60 12.43 -5.14
N GLN A 52 -13.94 13.50 -4.71
CA GLN A 52 -13.73 14.68 -5.56
C GLN A 52 -12.75 14.37 -6.69
N ILE A 53 -11.64 13.68 -6.37
CA ILE A 53 -10.66 13.20 -7.35
C ILE A 53 -11.29 12.24 -8.36
N ALA A 54 -12.09 11.28 -7.89
CA ALA A 54 -12.74 10.29 -8.74
C ALA A 54 -13.72 10.91 -9.75
N LYS A 55 -14.35 12.04 -9.39
CA LYS A 55 -15.32 12.76 -10.24
C LYS A 55 -14.68 13.80 -11.15
N ASN A 56 -13.41 14.16 -10.94
CA ASN A 56 -12.75 15.18 -11.74
C ASN A 56 -12.17 14.57 -13.02
N GLU A 57 -12.82 14.83 -14.15
CA GLU A 57 -12.43 14.26 -15.46
C GLU A 57 -11.00 14.65 -15.88
N HIS A 58 -10.58 15.87 -15.58
CA HIS A 58 -9.24 16.36 -15.92
C HIS A 58 -8.17 15.59 -15.13
N VAL A 59 -8.35 15.46 -13.82
CA VAL A 59 -7.47 14.65 -12.95
C VAL A 59 -7.43 13.19 -13.43
N GLN A 60 -8.57 12.59 -13.75
CA GLN A 60 -8.62 11.21 -14.26
C GLN A 60 -7.91 11.06 -15.62
N SER A 61 -7.99 12.06 -16.48
CA SER A 61 -7.26 12.10 -17.75
C SER A 61 -5.75 12.12 -17.53
N LEU A 62 -5.26 13.01 -16.66
CA LEU A 62 -3.83 13.10 -16.30
C LEU A 62 -3.31 11.79 -15.69
N ILE A 63 -4.04 11.22 -14.72
CA ILE A 63 -3.70 9.93 -14.10
C ILE A 63 -3.63 8.81 -15.17
N SER A 64 -4.57 8.81 -16.11
CA SER A 64 -4.59 7.80 -17.19
C SER A 64 -3.41 7.97 -18.14
N ALA A 65 -3.04 9.20 -18.48
CA ALA A 65 -1.87 9.52 -19.29
C ALA A 65 -0.57 9.10 -18.60
N ILE A 66 -0.40 9.41 -17.31
CA ILE A 66 0.75 8.99 -16.49
C ILE A 66 0.85 7.47 -16.47
N LYS A 67 -0.24 6.74 -16.18
CA LYS A 67 -0.24 5.27 -16.16
C LYS A 67 0.12 4.66 -17.51
N LYS A 68 -0.31 5.26 -18.62
CA LYS A 68 0.06 4.81 -19.96
C LYS A 68 1.56 4.96 -20.17
N LYS A 69 2.13 6.11 -19.82
CA LYS A 69 3.57 6.37 -19.93
C LYS A 69 4.41 5.45 -19.04
N GLN A 70 3.96 5.17 -17.82
CA GLN A 70 4.63 4.19 -16.93
C GLN A 70 4.67 2.79 -17.56
N LYS A 71 3.62 2.36 -18.26
CA LYS A 71 3.64 1.09 -19.01
C LYS A 71 4.61 1.14 -20.19
N GLU A 72 4.70 2.29 -20.87
CA GLU A 72 5.66 2.49 -21.95
C GLU A 72 7.10 2.41 -21.41
N ILE A 73 7.40 2.98 -20.22
CA ILE A 73 8.69 2.81 -19.54
C ILE A 73 9.02 1.34 -19.34
N VAL A 74 8.13 0.58 -18.69
CA VAL A 74 8.36 -0.86 -18.46
C VAL A 74 8.61 -1.62 -19.77
N ALA A 75 7.94 -1.23 -20.86
CA ALA A 75 8.18 -1.81 -22.18
C ALA A 75 9.57 -1.43 -22.74
N PHE A 76 9.97 -0.16 -22.68
CA PHE A 76 11.26 0.29 -23.20
C PHE A 76 12.46 -0.14 -22.35
N GLU A 77 12.29 -0.32 -21.04
CA GLU A 77 13.27 -0.97 -20.17
C GLU A 77 13.55 -2.40 -20.64
N SER A 78 12.51 -3.15 -21.05
CA SER A 78 12.68 -4.51 -21.59
C SER A 78 13.48 -4.55 -22.89
N PHE A 79 13.49 -3.44 -23.65
CA PHE A 79 14.28 -3.26 -24.88
C PHE A 79 15.64 -2.60 -24.62
N GLN A 80 16.01 -2.34 -23.36
CA GLN A 80 17.25 -1.64 -22.97
C GLN A 80 17.40 -0.29 -23.68
N ASN A 81 16.29 0.43 -23.87
CA ASN A 81 16.27 1.71 -24.57
C ASN A 81 16.19 2.89 -23.60
N ASP A 82 17.29 3.12 -22.88
CA ASP A 82 17.41 4.13 -21.83
C ASP A 82 17.09 5.54 -22.32
N LYS A 83 17.38 5.84 -23.59
CA LYS A 83 17.06 7.14 -24.20
C LYS A 83 15.55 7.38 -24.27
N MET A 84 14.76 6.35 -24.60
CA MET A 84 13.31 6.48 -24.60
C MET A 84 12.72 6.46 -23.20
N VAL A 85 13.29 5.67 -22.28
CA VAL A 85 12.89 5.69 -20.87
C VAL A 85 13.02 7.11 -20.30
N SER A 86 14.22 7.71 -20.40
CA SER A 86 14.47 9.07 -19.88
C SER A 86 13.57 10.14 -20.53
N LYS A 87 13.28 10.00 -21.82
CA LYS A 87 12.33 10.90 -22.49
C LYS A 87 10.92 10.79 -21.89
N ILE A 88 10.44 9.57 -21.69
CA ILE A 88 9.10 9.33 -21.15
C ILE A 88 9.01 9.75 -19.68
N GLU A 89 10.08 9.57 -18.91
CA GLU A 89 10.17 10.09 -17.53
C GLU A 89 9.98 11.61 -17.48
N GLY A 90 10.64 12.37 -18.35
CA GLY A 90 10.43 13.82 -18.43
C GLY A 90 8.99 14.18 -18.85
N GLU A 91 8.36 13.41 -19.72
CA GLU A 91 6.95 13.60 -20.06
C GLU A 91 6.00 13.23 -18.90
N ILE A 92 6.38 12.30 -18.02
CA ILE A 92 5.65 12.00 -16.79
C ILE A 92 5.80 13.14 -15.78
N GLU A 93 7.00 13.69 -15.63
CA GLU A 93 7.28 14.80 -14.70
C GLU A 93 6.39 16.01 -15.02
N VAL A 94 6.30 16.41 -16.30
CA VAL A 94 5.39 17.49 -16.73
C VAL A 94 3.92 17.21 -16.38
N LEU A 95 3.46 15.97 -16.57
CA LEU A 95 2.08 15.59 -16.21
C LEU A 95 1.85 15.54 -14.71
N GLN A 96 2.89 15.20 -13.92
CA GLN A 96 2.84 15.21 -12.47
C GLN A 96 2.82 16.64 -11.94
N ASP A 97 3.60 17.54 -12.52
CA ASP A 97 3.57 18.97 -12.18
C ASP A 97 2.17 19.56 -12.44
N GLU A 98 1.58 19.28 -13.61
CA GLU A 98 0.21 19.70 -13.93
C GLU A 98 -0.81 19.11 -12.95
N LEU A 99 -0.65 17.84 -12.58
CA LEU A 99 -1.52 17.18 -11.60
C LEU A 99 -1.41 17.84 -10.21
N ASP A 100 -0.21 18.23 -9.81
CA ASP A 100 0.10 18.78 -8.49
C ASP A 100 -0.38 20.22 -8.32
N GLU A 101 -0.45 20.99 -9.41
CA GLU A 101 -1.03 22.34 -9.43
C GLU A 101 -2.54 22.34 -9.14
N ILE A 102 -3.23 21.21 -9.29
CA ILE A 102 -4.66 21.10 -9.06
C ILE A 102 -4.95 21.12 -7.54
N PRO A 103 -5.71 22.10 -7.01
CA PRO A 103 -5.91 22.25 -5.56
C PRO A 103 -6.51 21.02 -4.87
N ILE A 104 -7.46 20.33 -5.53
CA ILE A 104 -8.08 19.13 -4.98
C ILE A 104 -7.11 17.93 -4.91
N VAL A 105 -6.07 17.91 -5.74
CA VAL A 105 -5.00 16.89 -5.69
C VAL A 105 -4.12 17.15 -4.48
N SER A 106 -3.72 18.40 -4.26
CA SER A 106 -2.99 18.81 -3.06
C SER A 106 -3.77 18.49 -1.78
N GLU A 107 -5.08 18.78 -1.74
CA GLU A 107 -5.95 18.39 -0.62
C GLU A 107 -5.97 16.87 -0.42
N PHE A 108 -6.12 16.10 -1.51
CA PHE A 108 -6.11 14.63 -1.44
C PHE A 108 -4.78 14.09 -0.89
N LYS A 109 -3.63 14.61 -1.36
CA LYS A 109 -2.30 14.25 -0.84
C LYS A 109 -2.17 14.54 0.66
N GLN A 110 -2.68 15.69 1.12
CA GLN A 110 -2.69 16.00 2.56
C GLN A 110 -3.53 14.97 3.32
N THR A 111 -4.74 14.65 2.85
CA THR A 111 -5.58 13.65 3.52
C THR A 111 -4.95 12.24 3.55
N GLN A 112 -4.14 11.89 2.55
CA GLN A 112 -3.36 10.65 2.54
C GLN A 112 -2.28 10.66 3.64
N GLN A 113 -1.59 11.78 3.83
CA GLN A 113 -0.61 11.94 4.91
C GLN A 113 -1.29 11.85 6.28
N ASP A 114 -2.45 12.49 6.45
CA ASP A 114 -3.20 12.50 7.69
C ASP A 114 -3.68 11.09 8.07
N ILE A 115 -4.20 10.30 7.11
CA ILE A 115 -4.53 8.90 7.34
C ILE A 115 -3.31 8.09 7.74
N ASN A 116 -2.18 8.26 7.05
CA ASN A 116 -0.96 7.51 7.38
C ASN A 116 -0.48 7.83 8.80
N TYR A 117 -0.57 9.10 9.20
CA TYR A 117 -0.24 9.52 10.57
C TYR A 117 -1.19 8.88 11.60
N LEU A 118 -2.49 8.87 11.34
CA LEU A 118 -3.48 8.20 12.19
C LEU A 118 -3.15 6.70 12.35
N LEU A 119 -2.85 6.01 11.24
CA LEU A 119 -2.48 4.59 11.26
C LEU A 119 -1.18 4.35 12.04
N GLN A 120 -0.18 5.22 11.86
CA GLN A 120 1.09 5.13 12.57
C GLN A 120 0.89 5.32 14.08
N LEU A 121 0.09 6.30 14.51
CA LEU A 121 -0.21 6.53 15.93
C LEU A 121 -0.84 5.28 16.58
N VAL A 122 -1.79 4.64 15.89
CA VAL A 122 -2.41 3.40 16.37
C VAL A 122 -1.39 2.27 16.50
N MET A 123 -0.51 2.12 15.50
CA MET A 123 0.55 1.12 15.54
C MET A 123 1.57 1.37 16.65
N ASP A 124 1.92 2.63 16.90
CA ASP A 124 2.83 3.00 17.97
C ASP A 124 2.25 2.65 19.34
N VAL A 125 0.96 2.95 19.58
CA VAL A 125 0.28 2.55 20.83
C VAL A 125 0.27 1.03 21.01
N ILE A 126 -0.01 0.27 19.94
CA ILE A 126 0.02 -1.20 19.99
C ILE A 126 1.44 -1.70 20.33
N LYS A 127 2.46 -1.16 19.65
CA LYS A 127 3.86 -1.52 19.86
C LYS A 127 4.33 -1.20 21.27
N ASP A 128 4.00 -0.03 21.79
CA ASP A 128 4.38 0.40 23.13
C ASP A 128 3.71 -0.46 24.19
N THR A 129 2.42 -0.78 24.02
CA THR A 129 1.68 -1.67 24.92
C THR A 129 2.30 -3.08 24.95
N ILE A 130 2.67 -3.64 23.79
CA ILE A 130 3.35 -4.94 23.71
C ILE A 130 4.70 -4.87 24.43
N SER A 131 5.47 -3.81 24.19
CA SER A 131 6.80 -3.62 24.78
C SER A 131 6.73 -3.51 26.31
N GLU A 132 5.74 -2.79 26.85
CA GLU A 132 5.49 -2.70 28.28
C GLU A 132 5.17 -4.07 28.88
N LYS A 133 4.26 -4.84 28.25
CA LYS A 133 3.85 -6.16 28.76
C LYS A 133 5.00 -7.16 28.77
N ILE A 134 5.82 -7.21 27.72
CA ILE A 134 6.99 -8.10 27.66
C ILE A 134 8.04 -7.71 28.71
N ASN A 135 8.28 -6.41 28.90
CA ASN A 135 9.23 -5.92 29.91
C ASN A 135 8.75 -6.21 31.34
N VAL A 136 7.45 -6.10 31.61
CA VAL A 136 6.86 -6.48 32.91
C VAL A 136 6.98 -7.99 33.15
N GLU A 137 6.72 -8.82 32.14
CA GLU A 137 6.85 -10.29 32.24
C GLU A 137 8.31 -10.76 32.39
N SER A 138 9.29 -9.99 31.90
CA SER A 138 10.72 -10.31 32.01
C SER A 138 11.35 -9.83 33.33
N GLY A 139 10.64 -9.05 34.13
CA GLY A 139 11.10 -8.45 35.39
C GLY A 139 10.53 -9.08 36.67
N ALA A 140 9.85 -10.22 36.56
CA ALA A 140 9.26 -10.97 37.68
C ALA A 140 9.88 -12.37 37.83
#